data_AF-A0A4R4U1Q0-F1
#
_entry.id   AF-A0A4R4U1Q0-F1
#
_cell.length_a   1.000
_cell.length_b   1.000
_cell.length_c   1.000
_cell.angle_alpha   90.00
_cell.angle_beta   90.00
_cell.angle_gamma   90.00
#
_symmetry.space_group_name_H-M   'P 1'
#
loop_
_entity.id
_entity.type
_entity.pdbx_description
1 polymer ?
#
loop_
_entity_poly.entity_id
_entity_poly.type
_entity_poly.pdbx_seq_one_letter_code
_entity_poly.pdbx_strand_id
1 'polypeptide(L)'
;MPTPDDVLLPADPGVRGLARDLYALAAPQPIISPHGHVDPAILAEDRPFPDPARLLIVPDHYLTRMLLSQGVPPAQLGVPTVDGSPVEADGRTIWRRFAAHWHLFRGTPSRLWLERTFTGVFGVTTPLSPATADAVYDELAARLAEPEFRPRALFERFGIEVLATTESPLDDLGQHAKLA
;
A
#
# COMPACT_ATOMS: atom_id res chain seq x y z
N MET A 1 -18.50 -2.08 -22.67
CA MET A 1 -17.79 -3.02 -21.78
C MET A 1 -17.25 -2.23 -20.60
N PRO A 2 -17.28 -2.76 -19.36
CA PRO A 2 -16.69 -2.07 -18.22
C PRO A 2 -15.18 -1.90 -18.40
N THR A 3 -14.62 -0.74 -18.05
CA THR A 3 -13.17 -0.49 -18.04
C THR A 3 -12.60 -0.61 -16.61
N PRO A 4 -11.28 -0.65 -16.40
CA PRO A 4 -10.68 -0.54 -15.07
C PRO A 4 -11.10 0.73 -14.30
N ASP A 5 -11.57 1.76 -15.00
CA ASP A 5 -12.06 3.01 -14.41
C ASP A 5 -13.53 2.93 -13.97
N ASP A 6 -14.23 1.84 -14.32
CA ASP A 6 -15.59 1.59 -13.86
C ASP A 6 -15.66 0.88 -12.50
N VAL A 7 -14.51 0.60 -11.89
CA VAL A 7 -14.45 -0.05 -10.57
C VAL A 7 -15.14 0.86 -9.55
N LEU A 8 -16.04 0.28 -8.75
CA LEU A 8 -16.96 0.96 -7.82
C LEU A 8 -18.08 1.80 -8.45
N LEU A 9 -18.12 1.98 -9.78
CA LEU A 9 -19.23 2.68 -10.41
C LEU A 9 -20.49 1.78 -10.47
N PRO A 10 -21.71 2.35 -10.39
CA PRO A 10 -22.94 1.57 -10.40
C PRO A 10 -23.11 0.65 -11.62
N ALA A 11 -23.87 -0.43 -11.44
CA ALA A 11 -24.15 -1.40 -12.51
C ALA A 11 -25.07 -0.83 -13.61
N ASP A 12 -26.00 0.04 -13.22
CA ASP A 12 -26.94 0.68 -14.14
C ASP A 12 -26.20 1.54 -15.18
N PRO A 13 -26.42 1.34 -16.50
CA PRO A 13 -25.69 2.05 -17.53
C PRO A 13 -25.87 3.57 -17.51
N GLY A 14 -27.08 4.05 -17.20
CA GLY A 14 -27.38 5.49 -17.17
C GLY A 14 -26.68 6.17 -15.99
N VAL A 15 -26.78 5.57 -14.80
CA VAL A 15 -26.08 6.06 -13.61
C VAL A 15 -24.57 5.97 -13.77
N ARG A 16 -24.05 4.88 -14.35
CA ARG A 16 -22.61 4.75 -14.64
C ARG A 16 -22.10 5.82 -15.58
N GLY A 17 -22.88 6.16 -16.62
CA GLY A 17 -22.55 7.26 -17.53
C GLY A 17 -22.32 8.56 -16.77
N LEU A 18 -23.27 8.95 -15.94
CA LEU A 18 -23.15 10.14 -15.09
C LEU A 18 -21.96 10.06 -14.11
N ALA A 19 -21.75 8.90 -13.49
CA ALA A 19 -20.64 8.71 -12.56
C ALA A 19 -19.27 8.84 -13.24
N ARG A 20 -19.13 8.37 -14.49
CA ARG A 20 -17.91 8.57 -15.28
C ARG A 20 -17.67 10.05 -15.56
N ASP A 21 -18.70 10.77 -15.98
CA ASP A 21 -18.56 12.20 -16.31
C ASP A 21 -18.11 12.99 -15.08
N LEU A 22 -18.69 12.72 -13.91
CA LEU A 22 -18.29 13.34 -12.65
C LEU A 22 -16.87 12.93 -12.22
N TYR A 23 -16.53 11.65 -12.34
CA TYR A 23 -15.19 11.17 -12.01
C TYR A 23 -14.12 11.77 -12.92
N ALA A 24 -14.40 11.95 -14.21
CA ALA A 24 -13.47 12.58 -15.15
C ALA A 24 -13.10 14.03 -14.77
N LEU A 25 -14.00 14.74 -14.07
CA LEU A 25 -13.72 16.08 -13.53
C LEU A 25 -12.83 16.02 -12.27
N ALA A 26 -12.99 14.99 -11.45
CA ALA A 26 -12.32 14.84 -10.16
C ALA A 26 -10.97 14.11 -10.24
N ALA A 27 -10.84 13.11 -11.11
CA ALA A 27 -9.67 12.25 -11.23
C ALA A 27 -8.32 12.97 -11.48
N PRO A 28 -8.25 14.05 -12.29
CA PRO A 28 -6.99 14.76 -12.51
C PRO A 28 -6.64 15.77 -11.40
N GLN A 29 -7.52 15.97 -10.41
CA GLN A 29 -7.25 16.91 -9.31
C GLN A 29 -6.14 16.36 -8.39
N PRO A 30 -5.32 17.25 -7.80
CA PRO A 30 -4.28 16.83 -6.88
C PRO A 30 -4.86 16.18 -5.62
N ILE A 31 -4.07 15.31 -5.00
CA ILE A 31 -4.41 14.69 -3.72
C ILE A 31 -4.11 15.68 -2.59
N ILE A 32 -5.15 16.00 -1.83
CA ILE A 32 -5.04 16.70 -0.55
C ILE A 32 -5.26 15.65 0.54
N SER A 33 -4.21 15.29 1.27
CA SER A 33 -4.23 14.39 2.42
C SER A 33 -4.01 15.19 3.70
N PRO A 34 -5.06 15.80 4.26
CA PRO A 34 -4.93 16.77 5.36
C PRO A 34 -4.71 16.11 6.72
N HIS A 35 -4.72 14.78 6.79
CA HIS A 35 -4.42 14.02 8.00
C HIS A 35 -3.92 12.62 7.62
N GLY A 36 -2.85 12.18 8.26
CA GLY A 36 -2.25 10.88 8.05
C GLY A 36 -1.14 10.58 9.06
N HIS A 37 -0.58 9.37 8.92
CA HIS A 37 0.44 8.83 9.82
C HIS A 37 1.67 8.31 9.04
N VAL A 38 1.93 8.88 7.86
CA VAL A 38 3.17 8.58 7.13
C VAL A 38 4.34 9.11 7.94
N ASP A 39 5.37 8.29 8.14
CA ASP A 39 6.60 8.72 8.79
C ASP A 39 7.30 9.80 7.93
N PRO A 40 7.50 11.03 8.42
CA PRO A 40 8.15 12.09 7.65
C PRO A 40 9.59 11.72 7.23
N ALA A 41 10.26 10.81 7.94
CA ALA A 41 11.59 10.32 7.57
C ALA A 41 11.62 9.64 6.20
N ILE A 42 10.51 9.02 5.78
CA ILE A 42 10.39 8.37 4.46
C ILE A 42 10.66 9.39 3.33
N LEU A 43 10.10 10.59 3.42
CA LEU A 43 10.33 11.67 2.44
C LEU A 43 11.62 12.43 2.72
N ALA A 44 11.96 12.66 3.98
CA ALA A 44 13.15 13.43 4.35
C ALA A 44 14.44 12.72 3.89
N GLU A 45 14.49 11.39 4.04
CA GLU A 45 15.66 10.59 3.69
C GLU A 45 15.64 10.06 2.25
N ASP A 46 14.46 9.93 1.64
CA ASP A 46 14.26 9.47 0.27
C ASP A 46 15.01 8.16 -0.08
N ARG A 47 15.09 7.26 0.90
CA ARG A 47 15.71 5.95 0.74
C ARG A 47 14.76 4.99 0.03
N PRO A 48 15.27 4.06 -0.82
CA PRO A 48 14.45 3.00 -1.40
C PRO A 48 13.77 2.17 -0.31
N PHE A 49 12.55 1.70 -0.60
CA PHE A 49 11.89 0.74 0.28
C PHE A 49 12.62 -0.61 0.26
N PRO A 50 12.68 -1.31 1.39
CA PRO A 50 13.54 -2.51 1.51
C PRO A 50 13.01 -3.70 0.72
N ASP A 51 11.73 -4.05 0.87
CA ASP A 51 11.08 -5.17 0.17
C ASP A 51 9.54 -5.04 0.19
N PRO A 52 8.82 -5.81 -0.66
CA PRO A 52 7.36 -5.75 -0.74
C PRO A 52 6.62 -6.03 0.58
N ALA A 53 7.11 -6.98 1.39
CA ALA A 53 6.44 -7.34 2.63
C ALA A 53 6.61 -6.24 3.69
N ARG A 54 7.82 -5.69 3.82
CA ARG A 54 8.14 -4.59 4.73
C ARG A 54 7.45 -3.29 4.36
N LEU A 55 7.15 -3.08 3.08
CA LEU A 55 6.38 -1.92 2.63
C LEU A 55 4.86 -2.12 2.83
N LEU A 56 4.32 -3.26 2.41
CA LEU A 56 2.87 -3.42 2.24
C LEU A 56 2.19 -4.23 3.34
N ILE A 57 2.89 -5.18 3.97
CA ILE A 57 2.28 -6.16 4.88
C ILE A 57 2.58 -5.83 6.33
N VAL A 58 3.87 -5.69 6.67
CA VAL A 58 4.32 -5.48 8.06
C VAL A 58 3.68 -4.25 8.72
N PRO A 59 3.62 -3.06 8.08
CA PRO A 59 3.07 -1.87 8.72
C PRO A 59 1.53 -1.80 8.68
N ASP A 60 0.86 -2.62 7.86
CA ASP A 60 -0.59 -2.51 7.66
C ASP A 60 -1.37 -3.42 8.64
N HIS A 61 -1.94 -2.77 9.65
CA HIS A 61 -2.74 -3.45 10.65
C HIS A 61 -4.07 -4.00 10.13
N TYR A 62 -4.61 -3.53 8.99
CA TYR A 62 -5.79 -4.16 8.38
C TYR A 62 -5.47 -5.55 7.86
N LEU A 63 -4.30 -5.72 7.23
CA LEU A 63 -3.85 -7.00 6.68
C LEU A 63 -3.46 -7.97 7.79
N THR A 64 -2.64 -7.52 8.73
CA THR A 64 -2.19 -8.37 9.85
C THR A 64 -3.34 -8.74 10.78
N ARG A 65 -4.32 -7.86 11.02
CA ARG A 65 -5.53 -8.18 11.79
C ARG A 65 -6.38 -9.26 11.13
N MET A 66 -6.52 -9.23 9.80
CA MET A 66 -7.27 -10.26 9.08
C MET A 66 -6.61 -11.63 9.27
N LEU A 67 -5.29 -11.71 9.13
CA LEU A 67 -4.53 -12.95 9.32
C LEU A 67 -4.55 -13.41 10.78
N LEU A 68 -4.43 -12.49 11.74
CA LEU A 68 -4.58 -12.79 13.17
C LEU A 68 -5.95 -13.40 13.49
N SER A 69 -7.03 -12.92 12.86
CA SER A 69 -8.37 -13.48 13.04
C SER A 69 -8.49 -14.95 12.62
N GLN A 70 -7.57 -15.43 11.77
CA GLN A 70 -7.48 -16.81 11.31
C GLN A 70 -6.33 -17.58 11.98
N GLY A 71 -5.78 -17.06 13.08
CA GLY A 71 -4.78 -17.75 13.89
C GLY A 71 -3.33 -17.57 13.43
N VAL A 72 -3.03 -16.60 12.55
CA VAL A 72 -1.65 -16.25 12.18
C VAL A 72 -1.16 -15.08 13.06
N PRO A 73 -0.25 -15.31 14.01
CA PRO A 73 0.24 -14.25 14.90
C PRO A 73 1.02 -13.15 14.13
N PRO A 74 0.90 -11.87 14.51
CA PRO A 74 1.62 -10.76 13.88
C PRO A 74 3.15 -10.94 13.82
N ALA A 75 3.74 -11.60 14.81
CA ALA A 75 5.18 -11.94 14.82
C ALA A 75 5.59 -12.81 13.62
N GLN A 76 4.71 -13.69 13.13
CA GLN A 76 4.96 -14.49 11.92
C GLN A 76 4.81 -13.70 10.62
N LEU A 77 4.34 -12.45 10.72
CA LEU A 77 4.25 -11.48 9.63
C LEU A 77 5.27 -10.35 9.81
N GLY A 78 6.27 -10.51 10.69
CA GLY A 78 7.35 -9.55 10.90
C GLY A 78 6.98 -8.32 11.72
N VAL A 79 5.80 -8.27 12.33
CA VAL A 79 5.37 -7.18 13.22
C VAL A 79 6.16 -7.26 14.54
N PRO A 80 6.90 -6.21 14.94
CA PRO A 80 7.68 -6.20 16.17
C PRO A 80 6.82 -6.49 17.41
N THR A 81 7.37 -7.25 18.36
CA THR A 81 6.73 -7.48 19.66
C THR A 81 7.25 -6.49 20.70
N VAL A 82 6.42 -6.21 21.71
CA VAL A 82 6.76 -5.29 22.80
C VAL A 82 7.89 -5.83 23.68
N ASP A 83 7.98 -7.16 23.82
CA ASP A 83 8.97 -7.85 24.65
C ASP A 83 10.31 -8.11 23.92
N GLY A 84 10.42 -7.73 22.64
CA GLY A 84 11.62 -7.97 21.82
C GLY A 84 11.82 -9.42 21.40
N SER A 85 10.83 -10.30 21.60
CA SER A 85 10.84 -11.67 21.07
C SER A 85 11.10 -11.70 19.55
N PRO A 86 11.79 -12.72 19.03
CA PRO A 86 12.05 -12.84 17.60
C PRO A 86 10.78 -12.86 16.76
N VAL A 87 10.85 -12.19 15.61
CA VAL A 87 9.79 -12.16 14.59
C VAL A 87 10.32 -12.74 13.28
N GLU A 88 9.42 -13.11 12.38
CA GLU A 88 9.84 -13.48 11.02
C GLU A 88 10.59 -12.30 10.37
N ALA A 89 11.81 -12.58 9.91
CA ALA A 89 12.70 -11.57 9.36
C ALA A 89 12.66 -11.56 7.83
N ASP A 90 12.41 -12.72 7.21
CA ASP A 90 12.44 -12.90 5.78
C ASP A 90 11.15 -12.37 5.12
N GLY A 91 11.29 -11.28 4.36
CA GLY A 91 10.19 -10.64 3.63
C GLY A 91 9.48 -11.60 2.68
N ARG A 92 10.19 -12.54 2.06
CA ARG A 92 9.58 -13.52 1.16
C ARG A 92 8.72 -14.53 1.90
N THR A 93 9.16 -15.00 3.06
CA THR A 93 8.36 -15.89 3.92
C THR A 93 7.11 -15.18 4.45
N ILE A 94 7.21 -13.92 4.85
CA ILE A 94 6.05 -13.07 5.22
C ILE A 94 5.07 -12.97 4.04
N TRP A 95 5.59 -12.67 2.85
CA TRP A 95 4.79 -12.53 1.64
C TRP A 95 4.06 -13.82 1.25
N ARG A 96 4.76 -14.96 1.24
CA ARG A 96 4.14 -16.27 0.95
C ARG A 96 3.04 -16.59 1.95
N ARG A 97 3.25 -16.30 3.24
CA ARG A 97 2.22 -16.47 4.28
C ARG A 97 1.00 -15.60 4.02
N PHE A 98 1.21 -14.33 3.64
CA PHE A 98 0.13 -13.44 3.22
C PHE A 98 -0.62 -13.98 2.00
N ALA A 99 0.10 -14.37 0.95
CA ALA A 99 -0.47 -14.88 -0.30
C ALA A 99 -1.29 -16.17 -0.10
N ALA A 100 -0.88 -17.06 0.81
CA ALA A 100 -1.64 -18.24 1.21
C ALA A 100 -3.05 -17.89 1.74
N HIS A 101 -3.18 -16.73 2.38
CA HIS A 101 -4.41 -16.24 3.00
C HIS A 101 -5.13 -15.18 2.16
N TRP A 102 -4.69 -14.95 0.93
CA TRP A 102 -5.20 -13.87 0.08
C TRP A 102 -6.70 -13.94 -0.21
N HIS A 103 -7.29 -15.15 -0.13
CA HIS A 103 -8.71 -15.37 -0.30
C HIS A 103 -9.58 -14.72 0.81
N LEU A 104 -9.03 -14.47 1.99
CA LEU A 104 -9.74 -13.85 3.12
C LEU A 104 -10.16 -12.40 2.84
N PHE A 105 -9.47 -11.73 1.92
CA PHE A 105 -9.76 -10.34 1.59
C PHE A 105 -10.89 -10.19 0.57
N ARG A 106 -11.46 -11.28 0.04
CA ARG A 106 -12.60 -11.18 -0.89
C ARG A 106 -13.75 -10.39 -0.27
N GLY A 107 -14.18 -9.34 -0.96
CA GLY A 107 -15.25 -8.44 -0.51
C GLY A 107 -14.81 -7.37 0.49
N THR A 108 -13.53 -7.28 0.84
CA THR A 108 -13.00 -6.23 1.73
C THR A 108 -12.41 -5.06 0.93
N PRO A 109 -12.36 -3.85 1.52
CA PRO A 109 -11.68 -2.72 0.87
C PRO A 109 -10.18 -2.97 0.67
N SER A 110 -9.52 -3.72 1.55
CA SER A 110 -8.09 -4.05 1.41
C SER A 110 -7.79 -4.85 0.14
N ARG A 111 -8.72 -5.71 -0.31
CA ARG A 111 -8.57 -6.38 -1.61
C ARG A 111 -8.52 -5.39 -2.76
N LEU A 112 -9.45 -4.45 -2.77
CA LEU A 112 -9.51 -3.41 -3.79
C LEU A 112 -8.25 -2.55 -3.75
N TRP A 113 -7.85 -2.06 -2.57
CA TRP A 113 -6.68 -1.19 -2.41
C TRP A 113 -5.42 -1.87 -2.93
N LEU A 114 -5.15 -3.10 -2.49
CA LEU A 114 -3.95 -3.83 -2.93
C LEU A 114 -3.98 -4.19 -4.41
N GLU A 115 -5.12 -4.59 -4.98
CA GLU A 115 -5.19 -4.84 -6.43
C GLU A 115 -4.93 -3.56 -7.23
N ARG A 116 -5.51 -2.42 -6.81
CA ARG A 116 -5.23 -1.11 -7.44
C ARG A 116 -3.78 -0.69 -7.26
N THR A 117 -3.17 -0.97 -6.12
CA THR A 117 -1.74 -0.75 -5.89
C THR A 117 -0.89 -1.60 -6.83
N PHE A 118 -1.13 -2.92 -6.91
CA PHE A 118 -0.37 -3.80 -7.79
C PHE A 118 -0.49 -3.39 -9.26
N THR A 119 -1.72 -3.20 -9.77
CA THR A 119 -1.90 -2.91 -11.20
C THR A 119 -1.62 -1.45 -11.55
N GLY A 120 -2.09 -0.51 -10.73
CA GLY A 120 -2.04 0.93 -11.04
C GLY A 120 -0.74 1.60 -10.59
N VAL A 121 -0.14 1.15 -9.48
CA VAL A 121 1.12 1.70 -8.97
C VAL A 121 2.31 0.89 -9.48
N PHE A 122 2.28 -0.43 -9.37
CA PHE A 122 3.42 -1.26 -9.74
C PHE A 122 3.37 -1.79 -11.19
N GLY A 123 2.23 -1.67 -11.88
CA GLY A 123 2.05 -2.25 -13.21
C GLY A 123 2.06 -3.79 -13.21
N VAL A 124 1.92 -4.41 -12.04
CA VAL A 124 1.89 -5.87 -11.86
C VAL A 124 0.49 -6.37 -12.16
N THR A 125 0.37 -7.16 -13.23
CA THR A 125 -0.91 -7.71 -13.69
C THR A 125 -1.07 -9.19 -13.39
N THR A 126 0.00 -9.86 -12.96
CA THR A 126 -0.02 -11.24 -12.46
C THR A 126 -0.97 -11.33 -11.25
N PRO A 127 -2.07 -12.10 -11.30
CA PRO A 127 -2.98 -12.22 -10.18
C PRO A 127 -2.29 -12.87 -8.99
N LEU A 128 -2.35 -12.23 -7.82
CA LEU A 128 -1.80 -12.81 -6.60
C LEU A 128 -2.61 -14.04 -6.18
N SER A 129 -1.89 -15.12 -5.89
CA SER A 129 -2.38 -16.40 -5.38
C SER A 129 -1.22 -17.12 -4.68
N PRO A 130 -1.46 -18.22 -3.95
CA PRO A 130 -0.38 -19.00 -3.37
C PRO A 130 0.61 -19.51 -4.44
N ALA A 131 0.12 -19.86 -5.64
CA ALA A 131 0.95 -20.38 -6.73
C ALA A 131 1.78 -19.31 -7.44
N THR A 132 1.37 -18.05 -7.36
CA THR A 132 2.03 -16.91 -8.02
C THR A 132 2.76 -16.00 -7.04
N ALA A 133 2.80 -16.37 -5.75
CA ALA A 133 3.30 -15.52 -4.67
C ALA A 133 4.72 -15.02 -4.93
N ASP A 134 5.64 -15.91 -5.32
CA ASP A 134 7.03 -15.54 -5.58
C ASP A 134 7.20 -14.69 -6.83
N ALA A 135 6.48 -15.00 -7.92
CA ALA A 135 6.52 -14.19 -9.13
C ALA A 135 6.05 -12.75 -8.86
N VAL A 136 4.94 -12.58 -8.14
CA VAL A 136 4.44 -11.26 -7.77
C VAL A 136 5.42 -10.54 -6.83
N TYR A 137 6.03 -11.25 -5.87
CA TYR A 137 7.05 -10.66 -4.99
C TYR A 137 8.24 -10.13 -5.81
N ASP A 138 8.72 -10.92 -6.77
CA ASP A 138 9.88 -10.58 -7.60
C ASP A 138 9.58 -9.38 -8.50
N GLU A 139 8.38 -9.35 -9.12
CA GLU A 139 7.93 -8.20 -9.91
C GLU A 139 7.86 -6.92 -9.06
N LEU A 140 7.27 -6.98 -7.86
CA LEU A 140 7.19 -5.84 -6.95
C LEU A 140 8.57 -5.39 -6.46
N ALA A 141 9.44 -6.33 -6.09
CA ALA A 141 10.79 -6.03 -5.64
C ALA A 141 11.64 -5.39 -6.74
N ALA A 142 11.49 -5.85 -8.00
CA ALA A 142 12.14 -5.24 -9.15
C ALA A 142 11.71 -3.79 -9.34
N ARG A 143 10.40 -3.50 -9.23
CA ARG A 143 9.88 -2.12 -9.29
C ARG A 143 10.42 -1.25 -8.15
N LEU A 144 10.45 -1.75 -6.92
CA LEU A 144 10.96 -1.00 -5.77
C LEU A 144 12.44 -0.60 -5.89
N ALA A 145 13.22 -1.31 -6.73
CA ALA A 145 14.60 -0.95 -7.02
C ALA A 145 14.75 0.18 -8.06
N GLU A 146 13.68 0.50 -8.80
CA GLU A 146 13.68 1.58 -9.79
C GLU A 146 13.66 2.95 -9.07
N PRO A 147 14.46 3.95 -9.53
CA PRO A 147 14.46 5.30 -8.96
C PRO A 147 13.07 5.95 -8.88
N GLU A 148 12.17 5.63 -9.82
CA GLU A 148 10.79 6.09 -9.92
C GLU A 148 9.90 5.62 -8.77
N PHE A 149 10.35 4.63 -7.99
CA PHE A 149 9.66 4.13 -6.79
C PHE A 149 10.28 4.65 -5.48
N ARG A 150 11.19 5.62 -5.56
CA ARG A 150 11.62 6.37 -4.37
C ARG A 150 10.47 7.18 -3.77
N PRO A 151 10.47 7.40 -2.44
CA PRO A 151 9.42 8.15 -1.76
C PRO A 151 9.04 9.47 -2.42
N ARG A 152 10.01 10.33 -2.77
CA ARG A 152 9.74 11.63 -3.39
C ARG A 152 9.23 11.49 -4.83
N ALA A 153 9.79 10.56 -5.59
CA ALA A 153 9.33 10.29 -6.95
C ALA A 153 7.87 9.80 -6.96
N LEU A 154 7.49 8.93 -6.01
CA LEU A 154 6.10 8.50 -5.85
C LEU A 154 5.19 9.63 -5.38
N PHE A 155 5.65 10.48 -4.46
CA PHE A 155 4.89 11.65 -4.00
C PHE A 155 4.50 12.57 -5.18
N GLU A 156 5.47 12.90 -6.03
CA GLU A 156 5.26 13.71 -7.24
C GLU A 156 4.35 12.97 -8.24
N ARG A 157 4.61 11.69 -8.50
CA ARG A 157 3.85 10.88 -9.45
C ARG A 157 2.39 10.70 -9.04
N PHE A 158 2.11 10.65 -7.73
CA PHE A 158 0.75 10.58 -7.21
C PHE A 158 0.03 11.94 -7.24
N GLY A 159 0.71 13.04 -7.59
CA GLY A 159 0.12 14.37 -7.61
C GLY A 159 -0.35 14.82 -6.23
N ILE A 160 0.40 14.47 -5.19
CA ILE A 160 0.08 14.89 -3.82
C ILE A 160 0.48 16.36 -3.65
N GLU A 161 -0.49 17.22 -3.37
CA GLU A 161 -0.26 18.64 -3.07
C GLU A 161 -0.04 18.87 -1.58
N VAL A 162 -0.80 18.15 -0.74
CA VAL A 162 -0.69 18.23 0.72
C VAL A 162 -0.63 16.84 1.32
N LEU A 163 0.37 16.61 2.18
CA LEU A 163 0.47 15.43 3.03
C LEU A 163 0.78 15.87 4.47
N ALA A 164 -0.22 15.75 5.35
CA ALA A 164 -0.04 15.99 6.77
C ALA A 164 0.32 14.68 7.50
N THR A 165 1.30 14.77 8.40
CA THR A 165 1.69 13.70 9.34
C THR A 165 1.12 13.99 10.73
N THR A 166 1.35 13.10 11.69
CA THR A 166 0.84 13.25 13.06
C THR A 166 1.93 12.89 14.04
N GLU A 167 2.45 13.90 14.74
CA GLU A 167 3.54 13.78 15.70
C GLU A 167 3.07 14.06 17.12
N SER A 168 3.82 13.53 18.09
CA SER A 168 3.66 13.85 19.51
C SER A 168 4.12 15.29 19.78
N PRO A 169 3.54 16.00 20.76
CA PRO A 169 4.05 17.30 21.19
C PRO A 169 5.46 17.24 21.80
N LEU A 170 6.00 16.03 22.04
CA LEU A 170 7.36 15.82 22.54
C LEU A 170 8.39 15.56 21.42
N ASP A 171 7.94 15.38 20.18
CA ASP A 171 8.83 15.14 19.05
C ASP A 171 9.50 16.45 18.60
N ASP A 172 10.76 16.38 18.15
CA ASP A 172 11.55 17.57 17.77
C ASP A 172 11.23 18.15 16.39
N LEU A 173 10.41 17.44 15.59
CA LEU A 173 10.04 17.77 14.22
C LEU A 173 11.24 17.96 13.27
N GLY A 174 12.39 17.36 13.59
CA GLY A 174 13.62 17.50 12.81
C GLY A 174 13.52 16.95 11.39
N GLN A 175 12.67 15.95 11.14
CA GLN A 175 12.41 15.45 9.79
C GLN A 175 11.61 16.45 8.94
N HIS A 176 10.63 17.13 9.54
CA HIS A 176 9.89 18.21 8.86
C HIS A 176 10.81 19.38 8.52
N ALA A 177 11.72 19.76 9.43
CA ALA A 177 12.68 20.82 9.18
C ALA A 177 13.62 20.51 7.99
N LYS A 178 13.93 19.23 7.72
CA LYS A 178 14.72 18.83 6.53
C LYS A 178 13.93 18.91 5.21
N LEU A 179 12.61 18.93 5.28
CA LEU A 179 11.72 19.00 4.12
C LEU A 179 11.32 20.44 3.77
N ALA A 180 11.46 21.38 4.71
CA ALA A 180 11.08 22.78 4.59
C ALA A 180 12.05 23.63 3.75
#